data_AF-A0A0T6B070-F1
#
_entry.id   AF-A0A0T6B070-F1
#
_cell.length_a   1.000
_cell.length_b   1.000
_cell.length_c   1.000
_cell.angle_alpha   90.00
_cell.angle_beta   90.00
_cell.angle_gamma   90.00
#
_symmetry.space_group_name_H-M   'P 1'
#
loop_
_entity.id
_entity.type
_entity.pdbx_description
1 polymer ?
#
loop_
_entity_poly.entity_id
_entity_poly.type
_entity_poly.pdbx_seq_one_letter_code
_entity_poly.pdbx_strand_id
1 'polypeptide(L)'
;QLVITLLMISVIQKLGPYFSFAKWMLCSQGLIRYLYPTDIELKQIANIPKDKQKSKRNKSQQNGKVETFHVPRNIDIKLKFTKVSILDVMHLRFYTEYQWLIDFSIYTIIVYSTTEIYHSFFPLKEEINLSMMWCSLVIIFAMKTLFSLTVQYFKSDESEGERSTCLVMGLSYFLMAMMVLIVDESTLELGLERAYNSFNTSASNFLTQQGLSTSGPASKLIIKFFLAVCGGILGALFTFPGLRIAKMHYDLLK
;
A
#
# COMPACT_ATOMS: atom_id res chain seq x y z
N GLN A 1 -10.22 27.21 -8.24
CA GLN A 1 -9.81 25.81 -7.94
C GLN A 1 -9.75 24.91 -9.17
N LEU A 2 -10.77 24.90 -10.05
CA LEU A 2 -10.78 24.08 -11.28
C LEU A 2 -9.55 24.26 -12.17
N VAL A 3 -9.06 25.50 -12.34
CA VAL A 3 -7.86 25.80 -13.13
C VAL A 3 -6.62 25.10 -12.56
N ILE A 4 -6.44 25.14 -11.22
CA ILE A 4 -5.32 24.47 -10.53
C ILE A 4 -5.38 22.97 -10.79
N THR A 5 -6.57 22.37 -10.70
CA THR A 5 -6.74 20.94 -10.95
C THR A 5 -6.51 20.55 -12.41
N LEU A 6 -6.98 21.35 -13.38
CA LEU A 6 -6.77 21.10 -14.81
C LEU A 6 -5.29 21.24 -15.21
N LEU A 7 -4.61 22.23 -14.63
CA LEU A 7 -3.16 22.38 -14.78
C LEU A 7 -2.46 21.14 -14.22
N MET A 8 -2.85 20.68 -13.03
CA MET A 8 -2.22 19.51 -12.42
C MET A 8 -2.48 18.23 -13.21
N ILE A 9 -3.67 18.03 -13.75
CA ILE A 9 -3.97 16.91 -14.66
C ILE A 9 -3.07 16.97 -15.89
N SER A 10 -2.88 18.16 -16.46
CA SER A 10 -1.99 18.37 -17.62
C SER A 10 -0.53 18.06 -17.27
N VAL A 11 -0.08 18.43 -16.07
CA VAL A 11 1.25 18.08 -15.53
C VAL A 11 1.38 16.57 -15.41
N ILE A 12 0.39 15.87 -14.82
CA ILE A 12 0.41 14.41 -14.69
C ILE A 12 0.50 13.74 -16.06
N GLN A 13 -0.29 14.19 -17.04
CA GLN A 13 -0.29 13.61 -18.39
C GLN A 13 1.04 13.81 -19.12
N LYS A 14 1.68 14.99 -18.97
CA LYS A 14 2.93 15.32 -19.68
C LYS A 14 4.19 14.83 -18.96
N LEU A 15 4.25 14.96 -17.63
CA LEU A 15 5.43 14.68 -16.82
C LEU A 15 5.40 13.30 -16.17
N GLY A 16 4.23 12.71 -15.95
CA GLY A 16 4.07 11.39 -15.31
C GLY A 16 4.88 10.25 -15.95
N PRO A 17 5.02 10.18 -17.30
CA PRO A 17 5.85 9.15 -17.92
C PRO A 17 7.36 9.31 -17.65
N TYR A 18 7.83 10.55 -17.48
CA TYR A 18 9.25 10.88 -17.37
C TYR A 18 9.73 10.98 -15.93
N PHE A 19 8.91 11.54 -15.05
CA PHE A 19 9.22 11.76 -13.64
C PHE A 19 8.29 10.95 -12.76
N SER A 20 8.90 10.11 -11.93
CA SER A 20 8.21 9.38 -10.87
C SER A 20 9.03 9.50 -9.60
N PHE A 21 8.41 10.09 -8.58
CA PHE A 21 9.00 10.21 -7.25
C PHE A 21 9.14 8.84 -6.61
N ALA A 22 8.18 7.93 -6.85
CA ALA A 22 8.24 6.55 -6.38
C ALA A 22 9.47 5.80 -6.92
N LYS A 23 9.82 6.00 -8.21
CA LYS A 23 11.05 5.44 -8.81
C LYS A 23 12.30 6.00 -8.14
N TRP A 24 12.33 7.32 -7.96
CA TRP A 24 13.44 7.97 -7.29
C TRP A 24 13.63 7.43 -5.87
N MET A 25 12.55 7.28 -5.10
CA MET A 25 12.60 6.74 -3.74
C MET A 25 13.19 5.32 -3.70
N LEU A 26 12.77 4.43 -4.59
CA LEU A 26 13.23 3.04 -4.59
C LEU A 26 14.64 2.84 -5.20
N CYS A 27 15.03 3.63 -6.19
CA CYS A 27 16.30 3.42 -6.90
C CYS A 27 17.44 4.31 -6.38
N SER A 28 17.15 5.46 -5.76
CA SER A 28 18.18 6.43 -5.35
C SER A 28 18.62 6.29 -3.89
N GLN A 29 17.81 5.70 -3.01
CA GLN A 29 18.08 5.60 -1.56
C GLN A 29 19.10 4.52 -1.18
N GLY A 30 19.94 4.09 -2.12
CA GLY A 30 21.06 3.19 -1.84
C GLY A 30 20.67 1.74 -1.59
N LEU A 31 19.49 1.30 -2.04
CA LEU A 31 19.11 -0.12 -2.01
C LEU A 31 20.13 -0.96 -2.79
N ILE A 32 20.62 -2.00 -2.12
CA ILE A 32 21.67 -2.88 -2.61
C ILE A 32 21.05 -4.24 -2.95
N ARG A 33 21.33 -4.74 -4.15
CA ARG A 33 20.99 -6.09 -4.59
C ARG A 33 22.23 -6.97 -4.56
N TYR A 34 22.09 -8.16 -3.99
CA TYR A 34 23.10 -9.21 -4.11
C TYR A 34 22.95 -9.92 -5.45
N LEU A 35 24.05 -10.02 -6.18
CA LEU A 35 24.14 -10.81 -7.40
C LEU A 35 24.22 -12.28 -7.03
N TYR A 36 23.54 -13.12 -7.80
CA TYR A 36 23.71 -14.57 -7.66
C TYR A 36 25.15 -14.94 -8.05
N PRO A 37 25.82 -15.82 -7.28
CA PRO A 37 27.14 -16.28 -7.62
C PRO A 37 27.06 -17.13 -8.89
N THR A 38 28.03 -16.95 -9.79
CA THR A 38 28.07 -17.73 -11.03
C THR A 38 28.49 -19.18 -10.77
N ASP A 39 28.08 -20.13 -11.62
CA ASP A 39 28.46 -21.54 -11.49
C ASP A 39 29.98 -21.76 -11.40
N ILE A 40 30.75 -20.88 -12.04
CA ILE A 40 32.21 -20.88 -12.02
C ILE A 40 32.73 -20.47 -10.64
N GLU A 41 32.19 -19.40 -10.06
CA GLU A 41 32.54 -18.94 -8.71
C GLU A 41 32.15 -19.99 -7.67
N LEU A 42 30.97 -20.61 -7.83
CA LEU A 42 30.51 -21.69 -6.95
C LEU A 42 31.41 -22.93 -7.03
N LYS A 43 31.78 -23.39 -8.24
CA LYS A 43 32.71 -24.52 -8.42
C LYS A 43 34.10 -24.23 -7.84
N GLN A 44 34.58 -22.98 -7.95
CA GLN A 44 35.86 -22.56 -7.37
C GLN A 44 35.85 -22.54 -5.85
N ILE A 45 34.80 -21.99 -5.24
CA ILE A 45 34.70 -21.90 -3.78
C ILE A 45 34.40 -23.28 -3.15
N ALA A 46 33.67 -24.14 -3.85
CA ALA A 46 33.37 -25.51 -3.41
C ALA A 46 34.55 -26.50 -3.59
N ASN A 47 35.73 -26.05 -4.03
CA ASN A 47 36.88 -26.90 -4.38
C ASN A 47 36.52 -28.05 -5.34
N ILE A 48 35.50 -27.85 -6.19
CA ILE A 48 35.12 -28.83 -7.20
C ILE A 48 36.15 -28.70 -8.34
N PRO A 49 36.88 -29.76 -8.70
CA PRO A 49 37.87 -29.68 -9.77
C PRO A 49 37.21 -29.16 -11.04
N LYS A 50 37.76 -28.09 -11.63
CA LYS A 50 37.44 -27.74 -13.02
C LYS A 50 37.72 -28.99 -13.85
N ASP A 51 36.74 -29.48 -14.60
CA ASP A 51 36.94 -30.62 -15.49
C ASP A 51 38.09 -30.30 -16.43
N LYS A 52 39.29 -30.81 -16.07
CA LYS A 52 40.42 -30.85 -16.97
C LYS A 52 39.96 -31.76 -18.08
N GLN A 53 39.86 -31.21 -19.29
CA GLN A 53 39.68 -31.94 -20.53
C GLN A 53 40.52 -33.22 -20.50
N LYS A 54 39.90 -34.34 -20.12
CA LYS A 54 40.48 -35.65 -20.30
C LYS A 54 40.26 -36.01 -21.76
N SER A 55 41.32 -35.80 -22.53
CA SER A 55 41.54 -36.47 -23.79
C SER A 55 41.28 -37.97 -23.63
N LYS A 56 40.11 -38.44 -24.11
CA LYS A 56 39.93 -39.58 -25.03
C LYS A 56 38.47 -40.03 -25.07
N ARG A 57 37.90 -39.94 -26.28
CA ARG A 57 36.84 -40.78 -26.90
C ARG A 57 35.90 -41.54 -25.95
N ASN A 58 34.63 -41.11 -25.92
CA ASN A 58 33.55 -41.90 -26.53
C ASN A 58 32.28 -41.06 -26.68
N LYS A 59 31.75 -41.07 -27.91
CA LYS A 59 30.46 -40.47 -28.27
C LYS A 59 29.33 -41.26 -27.61
N SER A 60 28.60 -40.62 -26.72
CA SER A 60 27.17 -40.83 -26.56
C SER A 60 26.55 -39.46 -26.26
N GLN A 61 25.92 -38.88 -27.27
CA GLN A 61 25.14 -37.65 -27.17
C GLN A 61 23.96 -37.90 -26.22
N GLN A 62 24.06 -37.41 -24.99
CA GLN A 62 22.87 -37.03 -24.22
C GLN A 62 22.69 -35.53 -24.36
N ASN A 63 21.96 -35.14 -25.41
CA ASN A 63 21.41 -33.79 -25.54
C ASN A 63 20.50 -33.52 -24.34
N GLY A 64 20.81 -32.47 -23.57
CA GLY A 64 19.87 -31.88 -22.60
C GLY A 64 20.19 -32.07 -21.11
N LYS A 65 21.35 -32.63 -20.71
CA LYS A 65 21.72 -32.63 -19.29
C LYS A 65 22.32 -31.27 -18.90
N VAL A 66 21.52 -30.47 -18.19
CA VAL A 66 22.03 -29.34 -17.41
C VAL A 66 23.11 -29.89 -16.47
N GLU A 67 24.33 -29.37 -16.56
CA GLU A 67 25.42 -29.76 -15.66
C GLU A 67 25.00 -29.42 -14.22
N THR A 68 24.59 -30.44 -13.46
CA THR A 68 24.25 -30.31 -12.06
C THR A 68 25.51 -30.59 -11.24
N PHE A 69 25.91 -29.63 -10.41
CA PHE A 69 27.02 -29.79 -9.47
C PHE A 69 26.50 -29.56 -8.06
N HIS A 70 26.93 -30.38 -7.12
CA HIS A 70 26.49 -30.30 -5.74
C HIS A 70 27.36 -29.32 -4.96
N VAL A 71 26.75 -28.27 -4.43
CA VAL A 71 27.41 -27.27 -3.59
C VAL A 71 27.16 -27.62 -2.11
N PRO A 72 28.21 -27.82 -1.30
CA PRO A 72 28.09 -27.96 0.15
C PRO A 72 27.33 -26.79 0.79
N ARG A 73 26.46 -27.08 1.76
CA ARG A 73 25.60 -26.07 2.41
C ARG A 73 26.35 -25.09 3.32
N ASN A 74 27.58 -25.40 3.71
CA ASN A 74 28.39 -24.66 4.70
C ASN A 74 29.49 -23.81 4.07
N ILE A 75 29.25 -23.26 2.88
CA ILE A 75 30.22 -22.42 2.17
C ILE A 75 29.96 -20.94 2.45
N ASP A 76 30.99 -20.23 2.89
CA ASP A 76 30.97 -18.77 3.05
C ASP A 76 31.13 -18.09 1.68
N ILE A 77 30.00 -17.72 1.07
CA ILE A 77 29.97 -17.01 -0.22
C ILE A 77 29.91 -15.50 0.03
N LYS A 78 30.98 -14.78 -0.33
CA LYS A 78 30.95 -13.31 -0.39
C LYS A 78 30.23 -12.86 -1.66
N LEU A 79 28.95 -12.54 -1.53
CA LEU A 79 28.12 -12.09 -2.66
C LEU A 79 28.55 -10.69 -3.12
N LYS A 80 28.69 -10.52 -4.44
CA LYS A 80 28.90 -9.20 -5.04
C LYS A 80 27.61 -8.40 -4.96
N PHE A 81 27.75 -7.10 -4.70
CA PHE A 81 26.64 -6.20 -4.57
C PHE A 81 26.55 -5.21 -5.73
N THR A 82 25.33 -4.86 -6.14
CA THR A 82 25.05 -3.84 -7.14
C THR A 82 23.90 -2.94 -6.69
N LYS A 83 23.82 -1.72 -7.22
CA LYS A 83 22.69 -0.81 -6.94
C LYS A 83 21.43 -1.32 -7.64
N VAL A 84 20.29 -1.19 -6.97
CA VAL A 84 18.99 -1.56 -7.55
C VAL A 84 18.68 -0.69 -8.77
N SER A 85 18.37 -1.34 -9.89
CA SER A 85 18.00 -0.69 -11.15
C SER A 85 16.49 -0.74 -11.38
N ILE A 86 15.97 0.17 -12.20
CA ILE A 86 14.53 0.27 -12.54
C ILE A 86 13.98 -1.04 -13.08
N LEU A 87 14.77 -1.76 -13.89
CA LEU A 87 14.39 -3.04 -14.49
C LEU A 87 14.14 -4.12 -13.43
N ASP A 88 14.79 -4.05 -12.28
CA ASP A 88 14.62 -5.02 -11.21
C ASP A 88 13.31 -4.80 -10.44
N VAL A 89 12.92 -3.53 -10.29
CA VAL A 89 11.76 -3.14 -9.49
C VAL A 89 10.46 -3.25 -10.29
N MET A 90 10.51 -3.04 -11.61
CA MET A 90 9.33 -3.11 -12.49
C MET A 90 8.58 -4.46 -12.43
N HIS A 91 9.27 -5.55 -12.12
CA HIS A 91 8.66 -6.89 -12.07
C HIS A 91 7.99 -7.21 -10.73
N LEU A 92 8.10 -6.32 -9.74
CA LEU A 92 7.41 -6.49 -8.46
C LEU A 92 5.90 -6.35 -8.67
N ARG A 93 5.14 -7.31 -8.13
CA ARG A 93 3.69 -7.44 -8.33
C ARG A 93 2.89 -6.17 -8.02
N PHE A 94 3.29 -5.40 -7.01
CA PHE A 94 2.59 -4.19 -6.56
C PHE A 94 3.31 -2.89 -6.93
N TYR A 95 4.30 -2.97 -7.82
CA TYR A 95 5.11 -1.80 -8.16
C TYR A 95 4.28 -0.70 -8.83
N THR A 96 3.38 -1.06 -9.74
CA THR A 96 2.52 -0.11 -10.44
C THR A 96 1.61 0.63 -9.47
N GLU A 97 0.98 -0.09 -8.54
CA GLU A 97 0.09 0.43 -7.52
C GLU A 97 0.84 1.32 -6.53
N TYR A 98 2.03 0.91 -6.11
CA TYR A 98 2.93 1.72 -5.30
C TYR A 98 3.33 3.01 -6.02
N GLN A 99 3.74 2.92 -7.29
CA GLN A 99 4.15 4.06 -8.08
C GLN A 99 3.02 5.08 -8.17
N TRP A 100 1.81 4.63 -8.54
CA TRP A 100 0.64 5.49 -8.61
C TRP A 100 0.27 6.11 -7.27
N LEU A 101 0.25 5.33 -6.19
CA LEU A 101 -0.10 5.84 -4.87
C LEU A 101 0.84 6.95 -4.41
N ILE A 102 2.15 6.75 -4.52
CA ILE A 102 3.16 7.71 -4.08
C ILE A 102 3.17 8.94 -4.98
N ASP A 103 3.23 8.77 -6.31
CA ASP A 103 3.28 9.91 -7.24
C ASP A 103 2.00 10.76 -7.13
N PHE A 104 0.82 10.12 -7.07
CA PHE A 104 -0.45 10.82 -6.89
C PHE A 104 -0.57 11.53 -5.54
N SER A 105 0.03 10.98 -4.47
CA SER A 105 0.07 11.64 -3.16
C SER A 105 0.87 12.93 -3.20
N ILE A 106 2.03 12.94 -3.86
CA ILE A 106 2.85 14.15 -4.04
C ILE A 106 2.07 15.20 -4.83
N TYR A 107 1.43 14.81 -5.93
CA TYR A 107 0.60 15.72 -6.71
C TYR A 107 -0.57 16.29 -5.90
N THR A 108 -1.20 15.46 -5.07
CA THR A 108 -2.27 15.89 -4.16
C THR A 108 -1.78 16.89 -3.13
N ILE A 109 -0.61 16.68 -2.53
CA ILE A 109 0.00 17.63 -1.58
C ILE A 109 0.26 18.98 -2.26
N ILE A 110 0.74 18.99 -3.49
CA ILE A 110 0.99 20.23 -4.25
C ILE A 110 -0.34 20.96 -4.53
N VAL A 111 -1.37 20.24 -4.99
CA VAL A 111 -2.70 20.82 -5.25
C VAL A 111 -3.31 21.37 -3.98
N TYR A 112 -3.26 20.61 -2.88
CA TYR A 112 -3.77 21.02 -1.58
C TYR A 112 -3.05 22.27 -1.07
N SER A 113 -1.72 22.25 -1.05
CA SER A 113 -0.91 23.39 -0.58
C SER A 113 -1.16 24.64 -1.41
N THR A 114 -1.19 24.52 -2.74
CA THR A 114 -1.46 25.67 -3.62
C THR A 114 -2.87 26.22 -3.43
N THR A 115 -3.84 25.33 -3.20
CA THR A 115 -5.24 25.72 -2.95
C THR A 115 -5.38 26.42 -1.61
N GLU A 116 -4.73 25.93 -0.55
CA GLU A 116 -4.70 26.57 0.77
C GLU A 116 -4.01 27.93 0.75
N ILE A 117 -2.87 28.04 0.05
CA ILE A 117 -2.18 29.33 -0.14
C ILE A 117 -3.12 30.31 -0.87
N TYR A 118 -3.79 29.87 -1.92
CA TYR A 118 -4.75 30.70 -2.65
C TYR A 118 -5.91 31.17 -1.77
N HIS A 119 -6.49 30.28 -0.96
CA HIS A 119 -7.57 30.61 -0.02
C HIS A 119 -7.15 31.59 1.07
N SER A 120 -5.90 31.49 1.52
CA SER A 120 -5.33 32.43 2.50
C SER A 120 -5.34 33.87 2.00
N PHE A 121 -5.15 34.08 0.70
CA PHE A 121 -5.25 35.40 0.07
C PHE A 121 -6.68 35.77 -0.34
N PHE A 122 -7.48 34.81 -0.81
CA PHE A 122 -8.83 35.04 -1.32
C PHE A 122 -9.82 34.02 -0.72
N PRO A 123 -10.54 34.36 0.37
CA PRO A 123 -11.44 33.42 1.02
C PRO A 123 -12.66 33.12 0.14
N LEU A 124 -12.84 31.85 -0.23
CA LEU A 124 -14.03 31.36 -0.93
C LEU A 124 -15.17 31.16 0.07
N LYS A 125 -16.33 31.81 -0.14
CA LYS A 125 -17.44 31.79 0.83
C LYS A 125 -18.42 30.62 0.68
N GLU A 126 -18.53 29.93 -0.48
CA GLU A 126 -19.62 28.96 -0.68
C GLU A 126 -19.29 27.76 -1.63
N GLU A 127 -18.02 27.47 -1.90
CA GLU A 127 -17.64 26.38 -2.83
C GLU A 127 -17.02 25.17 -2.10
N ILE A 128 -17.36 23.95 -2.56
CA ILE A 128 -16.72 22.71 -2.09
C ILE A 128 -15.22 22.77 -2.45
N ASN A 129 -14.35 22.60 -1.46
CA ASN A 129 -12.91 22.61 -1.68
C ASN A 129 -12.49 21.41 -2.53
N LEU A 130 -12.22 21.63 -3.81
CA LEU A 130 -11.87 20.58 -4.75
C LEU A 130 -10.57 19.86 -4.35
N SER A 131 -9.66 20.50 -3.61
CA SER A 131 -8.46 19.85 -3.10
C SER A 131 -8.76 18.72 -2.09
N MET A 132 -9.86 18.83 -1.34
CA MET A 132 -10.31 17.76 -0.43
C MET A 132 -10.79 16.52 -1.19
N MET A 133 -11.26 16.68 -2.44
CA MET A 133 -11.58 15.53 -3.29
C MET A 133 -10.29 14.78 -3.69
N TRP A 134 -9.19 15.49 -3.95
CA TRP A 134 -7.90 14.85 -4.22
C TRP A 134 -7.38 14.08 -3.01
N CYS A 135 -7.48 14.66 -1.81
CA CYS A 135 -7.15 13.96 -0.57
C CYS A 135 -7.99 12.70 -0.39
N SER A 136 -9.29 12.78 -0.66
CA SER A 136 -10.20 11.62 -0.62
C SER A 136 -9.80 10.53 -1.61
N LEU A 137 -9.37 10.90 -2.83
CA LEU A 137 -8.88 9.95 -3.84
C LEU A 137 -7.60 9.23 -3.39
N VAL A 138 -6.67 9.92 -2.73
CA VAL A 138 -5.47 9.29 -2.14
C VAL A 138 -5.87 8.25 -1.11
N ILE A 139 -6.82 8.57 -0.22
CA ILE A 139 -7.33 7.63 0.78
C ILE A 139 -7.96 6.41 0.10
N ILE A 140 -8.77 6.60 -0.96
CA ILE A 140 -9.36 5.51 -1.73
C ILE A 140 -8.29 4.62 -2.37
N PHE A 141 -7.23 5.21 -2.95
CA PHE A 141 -6.12 4.45 -3.53
C PHE A 141 -5.36 3.67 -2.48
N ALA A 142 -5.10 4.25 -1.30
CA ALA A 142 -4.47 3.55 -0.19
C ALA A 142 -5.33 2.37 0.28
N MET A 143 -6.63 2.59 0.47
CA MET A 143 -7.59 1.56 0.86
C MET A 143 -7.70 0.43 -0.17
N LYS A 144 -7.75 0.77 -1.47
CA LYS A 144 -7.73 -0.22 -2.56
C LYS A 144 -6.48 -1.10 -2.48
N THR A 145 -5.30 -0.49 -2.27
CA THR A 145 -4.03 -1.22 -2.18
C THR A 145 -4.00 -2.13 -0.95
N LEU A 146 -4.45 -1.64 0.21
CA LEU A 146 -4.56 -2.45 1.43
C LEU A 146 -5.51 -3.64 1.26
N PHE A 147 -6.65 -3.43 0.62
CA PHE A 147 -7.60 -4.49 0.32
C PHE A 147 -7.02 -5.52 -0.65
N SER A 148 -6.34 -5.05 -1.71
CA SER A 148 -5.67 -5.93 -2.68
C SER A 148 -4.59 -6.80 -2.03
N LEU A 149 -3.79 -6.20 -1.15
CA LEU A 149 -2.81 -6.91 -0.34
C LEU A 149 -3.51 -7.99 0.51
N THR A 150 -4.51 -7.60 1.28
CA THR A 150 -5.27 -8.51 2.15
C THR A 150 -5.86 -9.68 1.38
N VAL A 151 -6.51 -9.44 0.23
CA VAL A 151 -7.08 -10.50 -0.62
C VAL A 151 -6.01 -11.49 -1.09
N GLN A 152 -4.80 -11.02 -1.43
CA GLN A 152 -3.73 -11.92 -1.82
C GLN A 152 -3.29 -12.83 -0.66
N TYR A 153 -3.21 -12.31 0.56
CA TYR A 153 -2.90 -13.13 1.73
C TYR A 153 -3.98 -14.17 2.02
N PHE A 154 -5.26 -13.79 1.87
CA PHE A 154 -6.37 -14.73 2.00
C PHE A 154 -6.44 -15.78 0.89
N LYS A 155 -5.72 -15.60 -0.23
CA LYS A 155 -5.62 -16.61 -1.30
C LYS A 155 -4.40 -17.53 -1.18
N SER A 156 -3.41 -17.19 -0.35
CA SER A 156 -2.16 -17.97 -0.24
C SER A 156 -2.35 -19.17 0.70
N ASP A 157 -2.22 -20.40 0.21
CA ASP A 157 -2.51 -21.62 0.98
C ASP A 157 -1.50 -21.92 2.11
N GLU A 158 -0.32 -21.28 2.10
CA GLU A 158 0.71 -21.44 3.15
C GLU A 158 0.45 -20.58 4.40
N SER A 159 -0.62 -19.78 4.42
CA SER A 159 -0.78 -18.65 5.34
C SER A 159 -1.98 -18.77 6.33
N GLU A 160 -2.32 -19.98 6.80
CA GLU A 160 -3.46 -20.17 7.72
C GLU A 160 -3.35 -19.34 9.03
N GLY A 161 -2.15 -19.24 9.60
CA GLY A 161 -1.89 -18.41 10.78
C GLY A 161 -2.04 -16.90 10.53
N GLU A 162 -1.76 -16.45 9.31
CA GLU A 162 -1.84 -15.03 8.93
C GLU A 162 -3.30 -14.58 8.76
N ARG A 163 -4.13 -15.45 8.15
CA ARG A 163 -5.57 -15.22 7.96
C ARG A 163 -6.29 -15.13 9.31
N SER A 164 -6.00 -16.05 10.22
CA SER A 164 -6.58 -16.07 11.57
C SER A 164 -6.15 -14.85 12.40
N THR A 165 -4.88 -14.45 12.34
CA THR A 165 -4.39 -13.23 13.01
C THR A 165 -5.10 -11.98 12.51
N CYS A 166 -5.32 -11.86 11.19
CA CYS A 166 -6.05 -10.75 10.58
C CYS A 166 -7.51 -10.67 11.08
N LEU A 167 -8.21 -11.81 11.16
CA LEU A 167 -9.59 -11.88 11.67
C LEU A 167 -9.68 -11.52 13.16
N VAL A 168 -8.81 -12.10 13.98
CA VAL A 168 -8.77 -11.83 15.43
C VAL A 168 -8.51 -10.35 15.69
N MET A 169 -7.56 -9.76 14.96
CA MET A 169 -7.25 -8.34 15.10
C MET A 169 -8.40 -7.47 14.61
N GLY A 170 -9.04 -7.79 13.48
CA GLY A 170 -10.24 -7.10 13.02
C GLY A 170 -11.38 -7.09 14.04
N LEU A 171 -11.63 -8.23 14.69
CA LEU A 171 -12.62 -8.34 15.77
C LEU A 171 -12.19 -7.54 17.01
N SER A 172 -10.91 -7.53 17.36
CA SER A 172 -10.41 -6.74 18.48
C SER A 172 -10.59 -5.23 18.26
N TYR A 173 -10.31 -4.74 17.05
CA TYR A 173 -10.53 -3.34 16.68
C TYR A 173 -12.02 -2.99 16.60
N PHE A 174 -12.86 -3.91 16.12
CA PHE A 174 -14.31 -3.75 16.16
C PHE A 174 -14.82 -3.57 17.60
N LEU A 175 -14.38 -4.43 18.52
CA LEU A 175 -14.75 -4.34 19.93
C LEU A 175 -14.24 -3.05 20.57
N MET A 176 -12.99 -2.67 20.27
CA MET A 176 -12.42 -1.40 20.75
C MET A 176 -13.23 -0.21 20.21
N ALA A 177 -13.59 -0.20 18.93
CA ALA A 177 -14.40 0.86 18.33
C ALA A 177 -15.80 0.92 18.96
N MET A 178 -16.43 -0.23 19.25
CA MET A 178 -17.70 -0.28 19.99
C MET A 178 -17.57 0.31 21.39
N MET A 179 -16.49 -0.01 22.11
CA MET A 179 -16.21 0.53 23.46
C MET A 179 -15.95 2.03 23.44
N VAL A 180 -15.34 2.57 22.37
CA VAL A 180 -15.17 4.02 22.21
C VAL A 180 -16.50 4.68 21.85
N LEU A 181 -17.31 4.08 20.97
CA LEU A 181 -18.54 4.70 20.45
C LEU A 181 -19.74 4.63 21.42
N ILE A 182 -19.69 3.77 22.44
CA ILE A 182 -20.69 3.73 23.52
C ILE A 182 -20.50 4.86 24.53
N VAL A 183 -19.26 5.34 24.69
CA VAL A 183 -18.94 6.44 25.61
C VAL A 183 -19.62 7.72 25.12
N ASP A 184 -20.06 8.54 26.08
CA ASP A 184 -20.81 9.76 25.76
C ASP A 184 -19.93 10.78 25.03
N GLU A 185 -20.53 11.43 24.03
CA GLU A 185 -19.80 12.32 23.12
C GLU A 185 -19.30 13.58 23.81
N SER A 186 -19.92 13.98 24.92
CA SER A 186 -19.46 15.07 25.79
C SER A 186 -18.04 14.82 26.34
N THR A 187 -17.61 13.56 26.42
CA THR A 187 -16.29 13.19 26.95
C THR A 187 -15.23 12.94 25.87
N LEU A 188 -15.62 12.50 24.67
CA LEU A 188 -14.70 12.17 23.57
C LEU A 188 -14.63 13.24 22.47
N GLU A 189 -15.48 14.27 22.51
CA GLU A 189 -15.56 15.38 21.54
C GLU A 189 -15.54 14.96 20.05
N LEU A 190 -16.04 13.77 19.73
CA LEU A 190 -15.97 13.20 18.37
C LEU A 190 -16.72 14.01 17.31
N GLY A 191 -17.70 14.82 17.73
CA GLY A 191 -18.56 15.60 16.83
C GLY A 191 -19.51 14.76 15.98
N LEU A 192 -19.68 13.47 16.31
CA LEU A 192 -20.55 12.53 15.61
C LEU A 192 -22.02 12.94 15.68
N GLU A 193 -22.49 13.45 16.81
CA GLU A 193 -23.88 13.89 16.99
C GLU A 193 -24.17 15.16 16.20
N ARG A 194 -23.21 16.09 16.19
CA ARG A 194 -23.31 17.30 15.36
C ARG A 194 -23.39 16.91 13.89
N ALA A 195 -22.50 16.02 13.43
CA ALA A 195 -22.51 15.52 12.06
C ALA A 195 -23.81 14.76 11.73
N TYR A 196 -24.30 13.92 12.64
CA TYR A 196 -25.55 13.19 12.48
C TYR A 196 -26.75 14.13 12.34
N ASN A 197 -26.86 15.12 13.24
CA ASN A 197 -27.96 16.08 13.20
C ASN A 197 -27.92 16.91 11.91
N SER A 198 -26.74 17.41 11.51
CA SER A 198 -26.60 18.12 10.24
C SER A 198 -26.96 17.24 9.05
N PHE A 199 -26.48 15.99 9.00
CA PHE A 199 -26.81 15.04 7.93
C PHE A 199 -28.31 14.74 7.89
N ASN A 200 -28.93 14.49 9.05
CA ASN A 200 -30.35 14.16 9.14
C ASN A 200 -31.23 15.34 8.69
N THR A 201 -30.89 16.57 9.10
CA THR A 201 -31.58 17.79 8.65
C THR A 201 -31.40 18.01 7.14
N SER A 202 -30.19 17.85 6.60
CA SER A 202 -29.96 17.96 5.15
C SER A 202 -30.70 16.88 4.37
N ALA A 203 -30.71 15.63 4.85
CA ALA A 203 -31.39 14.53 4.22
C ALA A 203 -32.92 14.68 4.27
N SER A 204 -33.48 15.15 5.40
CA SER A 204 -34.92 15.42 5.50
C SER A 204 -35.34 16.54 4.55
N ASN A 205 -34.52 17.58 4.40
CA ASN A 205 -34.79 18.68 3.46
C ASN A 205 -34.74 18.19 2.00
N PHE A 206 -33.80 17.31 1.66
CA PHE A 206 -33.74 16.71 0.33
C PHE A 206 -34.93 15.78 0.04
N LEU A 207 -35.31 14.94 0.99
CA LEU A 207 -36.42 13.99 0.83
C LEU A 207 -37.78 14.69 0.74
N THR A 208 -37.99 15.75 1.53
CA THR A 208 -39.20 16.58 1.45
C THR A 208 -39.30 17.32 0.12
N GLN A 209 -38.19 17.78 -0.46
CA GLN A 209 -38.16 18.31 -1.83
C GLN A 209 -38.52 17.25 -2.89
N GLN A 210 -38.25 15.98 -2.62
CA GLN A 210 -38.62 14.86 -3.49
C GLN A 210 -40.03 14.28 -3.16
N GLY A 211 -40.80 14.94 -2.29
CA GLY A 211 -42.17 14.54 -1.94
C GLY A 211 -42.28 13.35 -0.97
N LEU A 212 -41.17 12.92 -0.35
CA LEU A 212 -41.13 11.84 0.63
C LEU A 212 -41.09 12.42 2.05
N SER A 213 -42.16 12.28 2.81
CA SER A 213 -42.25 12.70 4.22
C SER A 213 -41.73 11.60 5.15
N THR A 214 -40.42 11.55 5.37
CA THR A 214 -39.80 10.60 6.31
C THR A 214 -39.16 11.32 7.50
N SER A 215 -39.20 10.69 8.68
CA SER A 215 -38.61 11.19 9.94
C SER A 215 -37.08 11.01 10.01
N GLY A 216 -36.39 11.10 8.87
CA GLY A 216 -34.95 10.90 8.77
C GLY A 216 -34.55 9.45 8.38
N PRO A 217 -33.40 9.23 7.72
CA PRO A 217 -33.12 7.98 7.03
C PRO A 217 -32.43 6.87 7.85
N ALA A 218 -31.85 7.15 9.02
CA ALA A 218 -31.11 6.14 9.80
C ALA A 218 -31.10 6.45 11.30
N SER A 219 -31.16 5.42 12.15
CA SER A 219 -31.02 5.60 13.61
C SER A 219 -29.56 5.86 14.00
N LYS A 220 -29.34 6.72 15.00
CA LYS A 220 -28.01 7.02 15.56
C LYS A 220 -27.22 5.76 15.93
N LEU A 221 -27.91 4.73 16.44
CA LEU A 221 -27.30 3.45 16.79
C LEU A 221 -26.74 2.71 15.57
N ILE A 222 -27.48 2.71 14.45
CA ILE A 222 -27.03 2.06 13.21
C ILE A 222 -25.75 2.73 12.68
N ILE A 223 -25.66 4.06 12.76
CA ILE A 223 -24.46 4.80 12.31
C ILE A 223 -23.26 4.46 13.19
N LYS A 224 -23.43 4.44 14.52
CA LYS A 224 -22.37 4.02 15.45
C LYS A 224 -21.92 2.58 15.17
N PHE A 225 -22.86 1.66 14.95
CA PHE A 225 -22.53 0.28 14.60
C PHE A 225 -21.76 0.18 13.28
N PHE A 226 -22.19 0.89 12.23
CA PHE A 226 -21.48 0.87 10.95
C PHE A 226 -20.07 1.47 11.07
N LEU A 227 -19.91 2.55 11.84
CA LEU A 227 -18.61 3.14 12.12
C LEU A 227 -17.69 2.17 12.87
N ALA A 228 -18.23 1.40 13.82
CA ALA A 228 -17.49 0.34 14.51
C ALA A 228 -17.06 -0.77 13.54
N VAL A 229 -17.95 -1.21 12.64
CA VAL A 229 -17.64 -2.19 11.59
C VAL A 229 -16.53 -1.66 10.67
N CYS A 230 -16.61 -0.40 10.24
CA CYS A 230 -15.53 0.25 9.47
C CYS A 230 -14.22 0.26 10.25
N GLY A 231 -14.25 0.56 11.56
CA GLY A 231 -13.08 0.49 12.44
C GLY A 231 -12.46 -0.91 12.51
N GLY A 232 -13.29 -1.96 12.61
CA GLY A 232 -12.83 -3.35 12.58
C GLY A 232 -12.20 -3.73 11.25
N ILE A 233 -12.82 -3.35 10.13
CA ILE A 233 -12.28 -3.59 8.78
C ILE A 233 -10.95 -2.85 8.59
N LEU A 234 -10.88 -1.56 8.95
CA LEU A 234 -9.65 -0.77 8.89
C LEU A 234 -8.56 -1.41 9.75
N GLY A 235 -8.89 -1.79 10.98
CA GLY A 235 -7.98 -2.49 11.88
C GLY A 235 -7.42 -3.77 11.26
N ALA A 236 -8.26 -4.61 10.67
CA ALA A 236 -7.83 -5.83 9.98
C ALA A 236 -6.87 -5.52 8.81
N LEU A 237 -7.23 -4.54 7.97
CA LEU A 237 -6.44 -4.13 6.81
C LEU A 237 -5.06 -3.58 7.20
N PHE A 238 -4.93 -2.88 8.32
CA PHE A 238 -3.66 -2.30 8.78
C PHE A 238 -2.80 -3.25 9.62
N THR A 239 -3.41 -4.18 10.35
CA THR A 239 -2.67 -5.04 11.29
C THR A 239 -1.60 -5.86 10.58
N PHE A 240 -1.94 -6.51 9.48
CA PHE A 240 -1.00 -7.41 8.82
C PHE A 240 0.19 -6.66 8.17
N PRO A 241 -0.01 -5.62 7.34
CA PRO A 241 1.10 -4.79 6.86
C PRO A 241 1.94 -4.24 8.02
N GLY A 242 1.30 -3.80 9.10
CA GLY A 242 1.97 -3.29 10.30
C GLY A 242 2.89 -4.32 10.95
N LEU A 243 2.40 -5.53 11.21
CA LEU A 243 3.19 -6.63 11.78
C LEU A 243 4.37 -7.02 10.89
N ARG A 244 4.15 -7.07 9.56
CA ARG A 244 5.21 -7.42 8.60
C ARG A 244 6.29 -6.35 8.53
N ILE A 245 5.91 -5.07 8.54
CA ILE A 245 6.85 -3.94 8.60
C ILE A 245 7.64 -4.01 9.92
N ALA A 246 6.97 -4.21 11.05
CA ALA A 246 7.63 -4.31 12.35
C ALA A 246 8.64 -5.46 12.40
N LYS A 247 8.27 -6.64 11.89
CA LYS A 247 9.17 -7.80 11.79
C LYS A 247 10.35 -7.53 10.87
N MET A 248 10.12 -6.92 9.71
CA MET A 248 11.21 -6.55 8.79
C MET A 248 12.20 -5.59 9.44
N HIS A 249 11.73 -4.59 10.19
CA HIS A 249 12.60 -3.68 10.93
C HIS A 249 13.36 -4.37 12.07
N TYR A 250 12.70 -5.29 12.80
CA TYR A 250 13.35 -6.06 13.85
C TYR A 250 14.46 -6.96 13.29
N ASP A 251 14.20 -7.65 12.17
CA ASP A 251 15.17 -8.52 11.51
C ASP A 251 16.36 -7.74 10.91
N LEU A 252 16.18 -6.45 10.58
CA LEU A 252 17.26 -5.56 10.13
C LEU A 252 18.19 -5.08 11.26
N LEU A 253 17.67 -5.03 12.50
CA LEU A 253 18.45 -4.59 13.67
C LEU A 253 19.28 -5.72 14.29
N LYS A 254 18.97 -6.97 13.97
CA LYS A 254 19.62 -8.18 14.50
C LYS A 254 20.72 -8.66 13.57
#